data_AF-A0A9D6IQT5-F1
#
_entry.id   AF-A0A9D6IQT5-F1
#
_cell.length_a   1.000
_cell.length_b   1.000
_cell.length_c   1.000
_cell.angle_alpha   90.00
_cell.angle_beta   90.00
_cell.angle_gamma   90.00
#
_symmetry.space_group_name_H-M   'P 1'
#
loop_
_entity.id
_entity.type
_entity.pdbx_description
1 polymer ?
#
loop_
_entity_poly.entity_id
_entity_poly.type
_entity_poly.pdbx_seq_one_letter_code
_entity_poly.pdbx_strand_id
1 'polypeptide(L)'
;MRQDRVRSTAWFALMALTLAAAGMAGCDGDDDDAVADVVLRIFDDSPEPGGNDVGYAVAIDAAGRIVAAGSADIAGNGADIAVWRFNPDGSRDTTFNAGGATPGIFTHHNAAGGSGNDRASAVAVDGQGRILVAGVSFNGANDDMVLMRLTPAGTLDTADFNSALVEPGGPGFVIRNNSGGDGATDIVLGSGGIIYLSGYTGSGGMDLAVWAYQENGTRDVAWDTDGLAVVDASGFLDYGSSIAFDKSGRIVVAGITASGAAAGTRDIAIWRFLSTGSLDPAFGTGGLVTIVDPAGGAAAEDRAWGVAIDGKGRVLVTGSSYLPGGVDRVMVVVRHTNESSGPGFTQVPLTEIVVLPSLGTTGQPPLEGWSIAVDGQERIVVAGEAGSMGGTQLAVVRLNGDGTLDGSFAGGGVFVDSRGLGSGDRGFGLAIDGNGRPVVVGESSNGTDLDLGLWRIP
;
A
#
# COMPACT_ATOMS: atom_id res chain seq x y z
N MET A 1 -64.70 61.74 -34.53
CA MET A 1 -64.00 61.43 -35.80
C MET A 1 -62.55 61.12 -35.43
N ARG A 2 -62.09 59.87 -35.62
CA ARG A 2 -60.70 59.36 -35.48
C ARG A 2 -59.93 59.46 -34.13
N GLN A 3 -59.17 58.39 -33.83
CA GLN A 3 -57.97 58.28 -32.96
C GLN A 3 -58.17 58.54 -31.44
N ASP A 4 -57.36 58.04 -30.49
CA ASP A 4 -56.36 56.94 -30.38
C ASP A 4 -56.12 56.73 -28.84
N ARG A 5 -55.70 55.60 -28.24
CA ARG A 5 -55.30 54.23 -28.63
C ARG A 5 -55.55 53.29 -27.43
N VAL A 6 -55.53 51.95 -27.62
CA VAL A 6 -55.47 50.96 -26.52
C VAL A 6 -54.01 50.54 -26.28
N ARG A 7 -53.56 50.53 -25.01
CA ARG A 7 -52.33 49.83 -24.58
C ARG A 7 -52.54 49.19 -23.21
N SER A 8 -52.62 47.86 -23.20
CA SER A 8 -52.48 47.02 -22.01
C SER A 8 -51.05 46.51 -21.93
N THR A 9 -50.34 46.80 -20.84
CA THR A 9 -49.01 46.23 -20.55
C THR A 9 -49.10 45.28 -19.37
N ALA A 10 -49.07 43.99 -19.67
CA ALA A 10 -48.80 42.95 -18.68
C ALA A 10 -47.29 42.88 -18.40
N TRP A 11 -46.93 42.58 -17.15
CA TRP A 11 -45.54 42.45 -16.72
C TRP A 11 -45.03 41.04 -17.03
N PHE A 12 -43.89 40.95 -17.74
CA PHE A 12 -43.02 39.78 -17.75
C PHE A 12 -41.61 40.23 -17.37
N ALA A 13 -41.10 39.73 -16.25
CA ALA A 13 -39.72 39.96 -15.85
C ALA A 13 -38.80 38.95 -16.57
N LEU A 14 -37.96 39.46 -17.47
CA LEU A 14 -36.91 38.67 -18.11
C LEU A 14 -35.66 38.73 -17.21
N MET A 15 -35.40 37.67 -16.45
CA MET A 15 -34.18 37.58 -15.64
C MET A 15 -33.03 37.10 -16.54
N ALA A 16 -32.10 38.00 -16.87
CA ALA A 16 -30.95 37.69 -17.70
C ALA A 16 -29.93 36.87 -16.90
N LEU A 17 -29.70 35.62 -17.33
CA LEU A 17 -28.64 34.78 -16.81
C LEU A 17 -27.29 35.29 -17.36
N THR A 18 -26.55 36.02 -16.54
CA THR A 18 -25.15 36.34 -16.84
C THR A 18 -24.31 35.11 -16.55
N LEU A 19 -23.86 34.45 -17.61
CA LEU A 19 -22.93 33.32 -17.53
C LEU A 19 -21.56 33.86 -17.07
N ALA A 20 -21.29 33.80 -15.77
CA ALA A 20 -19.94 33.95 -15.26
C ALA A 20 -19.15 32.70 -15.67
N ALA A 21 -18.18 32.87 -16.57
CA ALA A 21 -17.16 31.86 -16.76
C ALA A 21 -16.35 31.80 -15.45
N ALA A 22 -16.47 30.68 -14.72
CA ALA A 22 -15.45 30.31 -13.77
C ALA A 22 -14.18 30.09 -14.59
N GLY A 23 -13.22 31.01 -14.47
CA GLY A 23 -11.88 30.77 -15.00
C GLY A 23 -11.29 29.58 -14.26
N MET A 24 -10.51 28.76 -14.95
CA MET A 24 -9.59 27.84 -14.27
C MET A 24 -8.68 28.71 -13.40
N ALA A 25 -8.85 28.62 -12.08
CA ALA A 25 -7.76 28.94 -11.19
C ALA A 25 -6.67 27.90 -11.47
N GLY A 26 -5.41 28.34 -11.60
CA GLY A 26 -4.32 27.40 -11.41
C GLY A 26 -4.35 26.97 -9.95
N CYS A 27 -4.26 25.67 -9.68
CA CYS A 27 -3.94 25.17 -8.36
C CYS A 27 -2.59 25.77 -7.93
N ASP A 28 -2.54 26.34 -6.72
CA ASP A 28 -1.31 26.47 -5.94
C ASP A 28 -1.46 25.62 -4.66
N GLY A 29 -0.34 25.00 -4.24
CA GLY A 29 -0.35 23.76 -3.45
C GLY A 29 -1.10 23.77 -2.11
N ASP A 30 -1.44 22.55 -1.65
CA ASP A 30 -2.22 22.20 -0.46
C ASP A 30 -3.73 22.56 -0.52
N ASP A 31 -4.46 22.04 -1.52
CA ASP A 31 -5.92 22.27 -1.65
C ASP A 31 -6.74 21.43 -0.64
N ASP A 32 -7.40 22.13 0.28
CA ASP A 32 -7.86 21.60 1.57
C ASP A 32 -9.33 21.11 1.53
N ASP A 33 -9.70 20.37 0.47
CA ASP A 33 -11.09 20.17 0.02
C ASP A 33 -11.92 19.19 0.89
N ALA A 34 -12.42 19.71 2.02
CA ALA A 34 -13.25 19.01 2.98
C ALA A 34 -14.73 18.92 2.56
N VAL A 35 -15.13 17.77 2.02
CA VAL A 35 -16.54 17.41 1.84
C VAL A 35 -17.07 16.79 3.14
N ALA A 36 -18.36 16.98 3.45
CA ALA A 36 -18.96 16.42 4.66
C ALA A 36 -18.65 14.93 4.81
N ASP A 37 -18.08 14.59 5.97
CA ASP A 37 -17.70 13.26 6.45
C ASP A 37 -16.36 12.65 5.93
N VAL A 38 -15.76 13.09 4.81
CA VAL A 38 -14.44 12.60 4.34
C VAL A 38 -13.39 13.71 4.33
N VAL A 39 -12.27 13.50 5.04
CA VAL A 39 -11.11 14.39 4.96
C VAL A 39 -10.18 13.87 3.86
N LEU A 40 -10.00 14.66 2.81
CA LEU A 40 -8.88 14.52 1.87
C LEU A 40 -7.89 15.67 2.09
N ARG A 41 -6.63 15.35 1.87
CA ARG A 41 -5.53 16.29 1.64
C ARG A 41 -4.75 15.79 0.44
N ILE A 42 -4.38 16.72 -0.44
CA ILE A 42 -3.47 16.50 -1.55
C ILE A 42 -2.22 17.33 -1.27
N PHE A 43 -1.04 16.72 -1.40
CA PHE A 43 0.25 17.38 -1.20
C PHE A 43 1.11 17.23 -2.45
N ASP A 44 1.38 18.34 -3.12
CA ASP A 44 2.45 18.50 -4.10
C ASP A 44 3.63 19.14 -3.37
N ASP A 45 4.67 18.34 -3.17
CA ASP A 45 5.93 18.69 -2.53
C ASP A 45 7.10 18.65 -3.52
N SER A 46 6.81 18.39 -4.79
CA SER A 46 7.76 18.40 -5.88
C SER A 46 8.18 19.85 -6.22
N PRO A 47 9.49 20.15 -6.31
CA PRO A 47 9.95 21.50 -6.64
C PRO A 47 9.96 21.79 -8.14
N GLU A 48 9.71 20.79 -8.98
CA GLU A 48 9.74 20.85 -10.44
C GLU A 48 8.34 20.55 -11.01
N PRO A 49 7.75 21.39 -11.88
CA PRO A 49 6.41 21.14 -12.44
C PRO A 49 6.36 19.82 -13.21
N GLY A 50 5.43 18.92 -12.86
CA GLY A 50 5.33 17.56 -13.40
C GLY A 50 5.98 16.48 -12.53
N GLY A 51 6.42 16.80 -11.31
CA GLY A 51 7.00 15.84 -10.37
C GLY A 51 5.94 15.01 -9.66
N ASN A 52 6.24 13.74 -9.38
CA ASN A 52 5.29 12.81 -8.78
C ASN A 52 5.59 12.59 -7.29
N ASP A 53 4.59 12.81 -6.45
CA ASP A 53 4.54 12.45 -5.04
C ASP A 53 3.55 11.29 -4.85
N VAL A 54 4.03 10.14 -4.37
CA VAL A 54 3.20 8.94 -4.23
C VAL A 54 3.44 8.28 -2.88
N GLY A 55 2.36 8.11 -2.09
CA GLY A 55 2.40 7.40 -0.81
C GLY A 55 2.08 5.91 -0.97
N TYR A 56 3.04 5.03 -0.71
CA TYR A 56 2.84 3.58 -0.85
C TYR A 56 2.42 2.87 0.44
N ALA A 57 2.85 3.37 1.60
CA ALA A 57 2.52 2.78 2.89
C ALA A 57 2.20 3.85 3.95
N VAL A 58 1.37 3.47 4.91
CA VAL A 58 0.95 4.34 6.03
C VAL A 58 0.97 3.60 7.36
N ALA A 59 1.46 4.28 8.38
CA ALA A 59 1.38 3.86 9.77
C ALA A 59 0.77 4.97 10.63
N ILE A 60 0.15 4.60 11.75
CA ILE A 60 -0.40 5.54 12.73
C ILE A 60 0.28 5.28 14.08
N ASP A 61 0.80 6.33 14.71
CA ASP A 61 1.48 6.21 16.00
C ASP A 61 0.53 6.26 17.20
N ALA A 62 1.06 6.03 18.40
CA ALA A 62 0.28 6.05 19.64
C ALA A 62 -0.30 7.43 20.02
N ALA A 63 0.12 8.52 19.36
CA ALA A 63 -0.47 9.85 19.49
C ALA A 63 -1.54 10.13 18.41
N GLY A 64 -1.79 9.18 17.50
CA GLY A 64 -2.70 9.31 16.37
C GLY A 64 -2.11 10.09 15.19
N ARG A 65 -0.81 10.40 15.19
CA ARG A 65 -0.14 11.02 14.03
C ARG A 65 0.01 9.98 12.93
N ILE A 66 -0.15 10.42 11.69
CA ILE A 66 -0.13 9.58 10.50
C ILE A 66 1.24 9.77 9.85
N VAL A 67 1.94 8.67 9.57
CA VAL A 67 3.20 8.66 8.83
C VAL A 67 2.93 7.99 7.49
N ALA A 68 3.13 8.71 6.39
CA ALA A 68 3.12 8.16 5.05
C ALA A 68 4.57 7.97 4.58
N ALA A 69 4.84 6.90 3.84
CA ALA A 69 6.12 6.71 3.16
C ALA A 69 5.91 6.29 1.71
N GLY A 70 6.78 6.77 0.83
CA GLY A 70 6.72 6.49 -0.59
C GLY A 70 7.89 7.11 -1.36
N SER A 71 7.57 7.82 -2.43
CA SER A 71 8.56 8.49 -3.28
C SER A 71 8.11 9.87 -3.75
N ALA A 72 9.07 10.77 -3.99
CA ALA A 72 8.87 12.16 -4.39
C ALA A 72 9.92 12.59 -5.44
N ASP A 73 9.53 13.22 -6.55
CA ASP A 73 10.45 13.72 -7.59
C ASP A 73 11.12 15.05 -7.18
N ILE A 74 12.11 15.01 -6.28
CA ILE A 74 12.67 16.24 -5.65
C ILE A 74 14.01 16.70 -6.24
N ALA A 75 14.86 15.78 -6.70
CA ALA A 75 16.21 16.10 -7.19
C ALA A 75 16.41 15.97 -8.72
N GLY A 76 15.33 15.80 -9.49
CA GLY A 76 15.35 15.83 -10.97
C GLY A 76 16.14 14.71 -11.66
N ASN A 77 16.43 13.61 -10.96
CA ASN A 77 17.20 12.46 -11.49
C ASN A 77 16.54 11.10 -11.18
N GLY A 78 15.20 11.10 -11.10
CA GLY A 78 14.40 9.98 -10.59
C GLY A 78 13.65 10.38 -9.33
N ALA A 79 12.77 9.49 -8.88
CA ALA A 79 12.04 9.67 -7.63
C ALA A 79 12.94 9.35 -6.44
N ASP A 80 12.86 10.16 -5.38
CA ASP A 80 13.63 10.02 -4.14
C ASP A 80 12.74 9.38 -3.05
N ILE A 81 13.32 8.71 -2.05
CA ILE A 81 12.54 8.20 -0.90
C ILE A 81 11.96 9.39 -0.15
N ALA A 82 10.66 9.36 0.13
CA ALA A 82 9.97 10.38 0.88
C ALA A 82 9.14 9.81 2.05
N VAL A 83 9.11 10.56 3.16
CA VAL A 83 8.38 10.23 4.38
C VAL A 83 7.72 11.48 4.91
N TRP A 84 6.39 11.52 4.88
CA TRP A 84 5.58 12.63 5.36
C TRP A 84 4.99 12.30 6.73
N ARG A 85 4.82 13.31 7.59
CA ARG A 85 4.04 13.17 8.83
C ARG A 85 2.92 14.20 8.93
N PHE A 86 1.76 13.71 9.34
CA PHE A 86 0.54 14.48 9.54
C PHE A 86 0.04 14.33 10.98
N ASN A 87 -0.61 15.39 11.46
CA ASN A 87 -1.32 15.42 12.73
C ASN A 87 -2.56 14.51 12.70
N PRO A 88 -3.17 14.18 13.85
CA PRO A 88 -4.38 13.35 13.91
C PRO A 88 -5.61 13.90 13.16
N ASP A 89 -5.61 15.21 12.83
CA ASP A 89 -6.63 15.84 11.99
C ASP A 89 -6.33 15.70 10.48
N GLY A 90 -5.11 15.38 10.08
CA GLY A 90 -4.64 15.27 8.70
C GLY A 90 -3.82 16.46 8.21
N SER A 91 -3.68 17.53 9.00
CA SER A 91 -2.78 18.64 8.66
C SER A 91 -1.30 18.22 8.74
N ARG A 92 -0.43 18.83 7.94
CA ARG A 92 1.02 18.59 7.93
C ARG A 92 1.64 18.86 9.32
N ASP A 93 2.40 17.90 9.86
CA ASP A 93 3.11 18.08 11.14
C ASP A 93 4.47 18.75 10.91
N THR A 94 4.47 20.09 10.86
CA THR A 94 5.70 20.89 10.66
C THR A 94 6.73 20.78 11.81
N THR A 95 6.47 20.00 12.87
CA THR A 95 7.49 19.65 13.88
C THR A 95 8.35 18.46 13.44
N PHE A 96 7.89 17.67 12.47
CA PHE A 96 8.66 16.62 11.83
C PHE A 96 9.68 17.21 10.86
N ASN A 97 10.92 16.73 10.93
CA ASN A 97 12.07 17.21 10.16
C ASN A 97 12.14 18.76 10.06
N ALA A 98 11.87 19.45 11.17
CA ALA A 98 11.66 20.91 11.19
C ALA A 98 12.89 21.75 10.76
N GLY A 99 14.06 21.14 10.58
CA GLY A 99 15.27 21.74 10.03
C GLY A 99 15.62 21.27 8.60
N GLY A 100 14.77 20.45 7.97
CA GLY A 100 14.90 20.04 6.58
C GLY A 100 14.47 21.14 5.59
N ALA A 101 14.54 20.84 4.30
CA ALA A 101 14.11 21.78 3.25
C ALA A 101 12.61 22.12 3.35
N THR A 102 11.77 21.11 3.59
CA THR A 102 10.33 21.23 3.78
C THR A 102 9.92 20.60 5.12
N PRO A 103 9.61 21.40 6.16
CA PRO A 103 9.10 20.88 7.44
C PRO A 103 7.82 20.04 7.25
N GLY A 104 7.76 18.89 7.91
CA GLY A 104 6.72 17.88 7.70
C GLY A 104 7.18 16.67 6.89
N ILE A 105 8.35 16.74 6.23
CA ILE A 105 8.82 15.73 5.28
C ILE A 105 10.30 15.42 5.49
N PHE A 106 10.65 14.13 5.49
CA PHE A 106 12.02 13.66 5.35
C PHE A 106 12.20 13.02 3.98
N THR A 107 13.30 13.34 3.29
CA THR A 107 13.58 12.81 1.95
C THR A 107 15.02 12.34 1.83
N HIS A 108 15.28 11.33 1.01
CA HIS A 108 16.63 10.78 0.80
C HIS A 108 16.80 10.17 -0.59
N HIS A 109 17.94 10.48 -1.21
CA HIS A 109 18.32 10.05 -2.55
C HIS A 109 19.62 9.24 -2.55
N ASN A 110 19.82 8.44 -3.59
CA ASN A 110 20.98 7.63 -3.91
C ASN A 110 21.50 6.79 -2.74
N ALA A 111 20.62 6.15 -1.96
CA ALA A 111 21.00 5.41 -0.76
C ALA A 111 21.93 4.21 -1.06
N ALA A 112 21.74 3.55 -2.20
CA ALA A 112 22.64 2.52 -2.74
C ALA A 112 23.77 3.08 -3.64
N GLY A 113 23.83 4.40 -3.84
CA GLY A 113 24.92 5.09 -4.55
C GLY A 113 24.77 5.26 -6.06
N GLY A 114 23.63 4.90 -6.65
CA GLY A 114 23.30 5.18 -8.05
C GLY A 114 22.78 6.60 -8.28
N SER A 115 21.97 6.76 -9.34
CA SER A 115 21.27 8.00 -9.71
C SER A 115 19.99 7.67 -10.49
N GLY A 116 19.10 6.91 -9.84
CA GLY A 116 17.84 6.44 -10.39
C GLY A 116 16.79 6.42 -9.29
N ASN A 117 15.69 5.71 -9.51
CA ASN A 117 14.57 5.74 -8.57
C ASN A 117 14.93 5.07 -7.24
N ASP A 118 14.67 5.78 -6.14
CA ASP A 118 14.62 5.26 -4.80
C ASP A 118 13.20 5.42 -4.26
N ARG A 119 12.69 4.41 -3.55
CA ARG A 119 11.30 4.38 -3.10
C ARG A 119 11.18 3.66 -1.78
N ALA A 120 10.45 4.25 -0.83
CA ALA A 120 9.90 3.49 0.28
C ALA A 120 8.67 2.71 -0.19
N SER A 121 8.65 1.39 0.05
CA SER A 121 7.48 0.55 -0.15
C SER A 121 6.68 0.39 1.14
N ALA A 122 7.33 0.53 2.29
CA ALA A 122 6.79 0.13 3.59
C ALA A 122 7.20 1.08 4.72
N VAL A 123 6.33 1.24 5.73
CA VAL A 123 6.63 2.01 6.95
C VAL A 123 5.99 1.38 8.19
N ALA A 124 6.74 1.36 9.29
CA ALA A 124 6.25 1.02 10.62
C ALA A 124 6.70 2.06 11.65
N VAL A 125 5.90 2.25 12.70
CA VAL A 125 6.25 3.09 13.86
C VAL A 125 6.27 2.23 15.11
N ASP A 126 7.35 2.33 15.88
CA ASP A 126 7.51 1.55 17.11
C ASP A 126 6.94 2.24 18.36
N GLY A 127 6.97 1.53 19.49
CA GLY A 127 6.49 2.05 20.78
C GLY A 127 7.29 3.23 21.37
N GLN A 128 8.43 3.60 20.77
CA GLN A 128 9.20 4.80 21.10
C GLN A 128 8.89 5.97 20.15
N GLY A 129 8.07 5.73 19.11
CA GLY A 129 7.75 6.70 18.06
C GLY A 129 8.85 6.86 17.01
N ARG A 130 9.84 5.95 16.96
CA ARG A 130 10.81 5.91 15.86
C ARG A 130 10.14 5.26 14.65
N ILE A 131 10.56 5.69 13.45
CA ILE A 131 9.92 5.32 12.20
C ILE A 131 10.89 4.46 11.40
N LEU A 132 10.50 3.23 11.10
CA LEU A 132 11.25 2.30 10.26
C LEU A 132 10.66 2.38 8.86
N VAL A 133 11.51 2.54 7.85
CA VAL A 133 11.10 2.70 6.45
C VAL A 133 11.92 1.75 5.59
N ALA A 134 11.25 0.98 4.74
CA ALA A 134 11.89 -0.02 3.90
C ALA A 134 11.42 0.07 2.44
N GLY A 135 12.27 -0.34 1.50
CA GLY A 135 11.97 -0.27 0.08
C GLY A 135 13.14 -0.66 -0.82
N VAL A 136 13.33 0.12 -1.89
CA VAL A 136 14.37 -0.05 -2.92
C VAL A 136 15.19 1.22 -3.12
N SER A 137 16.45 1.06 -3.54
CA SER A 137 17.31 2.15 -4.00
C SER A 137 18.20 1.70 -5.16
N PHE A 138 18.29 2.49 -6.22
CA PHE A 138 19.04 2.11 -7.42
C PHE A 138 20.56 2.30 -7.23
N ASN A 139 21.36 1.28 -7.55
CA ASN A 139 22.82 1.30 -7.38
C ASN A 139 23.62 1.63 -8.64
N GLY A 140 22.95 1.89 -9.76
CA GLY A 140 23.59 2.11 -11.08
C GLY A 140 23.52 0.92 -12.03
N ALA A 141 23.12 -0.27 -11.55
CA ALA A 141 22.90 -1.47 -12.35
C ALA A 141 21.55 -2.13 -12.10
N ASN A 142 21.08 -2.13 -10.85
CA ASN A 142 19.81 -2.67 -10.40
C ASN A 142 19.39 -2.03 -9.06
N ASP A 143 18.24 -2.45 -8.54
CA ASP A 143 17.73 -2.00 -7.25
C ASP A 143 18.34 -2.84 -6.12
N ASP A 144 18.73 -2.19 -5.02
CA ASP A 144 19.15 -2.81 -3.77
C ASP A 144 18.09 -2.55 -2.67
N MET A 145 17.93 -3.49 -1.74
CA MET A 145 17.01 -3.32 -0.61
C MET A 145 17.56 -2.28 0.36
N VAL A 146 16.72 -1.29 0.71
CA VAL A 146 17.02 -0.29 1.75
C VAL A 146 16.09 -0.45 2.95
N LEU A 147 16.67 -0.35 4.15
CA LEU A 147 15.99 -0.17 5.42
C LEU A 147 16.63 1.01 6.16
N MET A 148 15.84 1.98 6.59
CA MET A 148 16.33 3.12 7.38
C MET A 148 15.47 3.35 8.62
N ARG A 149 16.04 4.06 9.61
CA ARG A 149 15.28 4.53 10.77
C ARG A 149 15.35 6.05 10.92
N LEU A 150 14.19 6.67 11.12
CA LEU A 150 14.07 8.05 11.55
C LEU A 150 13.73 8.13 13.05
N THR A 151 14.24 9.17 13.70
CA THR A 151 13.87 9.52 15.08
C THR A 151 12.40 10.00 15.15
N PRO A 152 11.80 10.11 16.35
CA PRO A 152 10.48 10.72 16.52
C PRO A 152 10.42 12.21 16.12
N ALA A 153 11.57 12.84 15.83
CA ALA A 153 11.67 14.20 15.29
C ALA A 153 11.79 14.24 13.75
N GLY A 154 11.90 13.10 13.06
CA GLY A 154 12.01 13.03 11.60
C GLY A 154 13.41 13.23 11.03
N THR A 155 14.43 13.18 11.88
CA THR A 155 15.83 13.12 11.43
C THR A 155 16.26 11.66 11.32
N LEU A 156 17.17 11.35 10.39
CA LEU A 156 17.81 10.03 10.32
C LEU A 156 18.49 9.66 11.66
N ASP A 157 18.24 8.44 12.15
CA ASP A 157 18.77 7.92 13.41
C ASP A 157 20.18 7.34 13.22
N THR A 158 21.14 8.25 13.05
CA THR A 158 22.56 7.92 12.90
C THR A 158 23.25 7.51 14.20
N ALA A 159 22.59 7.68 15.35
CA ALA A 159 23.15 7.41 16.68
C ALA A 159 22.93 5.96 17.11
N ASP A 160 21.71 5.45 16.93
CA ASP A 160 21.27 4.17 17.52
C ASP A 160 20.90 3.10 16.46
N PHE A 161 20.92 3.42 15.16
CA PHE A 161 20.62 2.48 14.07
C PHE A 161 21.83 2.28 13.13
N ASN A 162 22.28 1.03 12.96
CA ASN A 162 23.52 0.62 12.27
C ASN A 162 24.75 1.51 12.57
N SER A 163 24.81 2.14 13.76
CA SER A 163 25.86 3.11 14.08
C SER A 163 27.24 2.49 14.29
N ALA A 164 27.28 1.16 14.49
CA ALA A 164 28.50 0.36 14.49
C ALA A 164 29.01 -0.02 13.08
N LEU A 165 28.28 0.34 12.01
CA LEU A 165 28.61 0.08 10.60
C LEU A 165 28.83 -1.41 10.31
N VAL A 166 27.94 -2.26 10.84
CA VAL A 166 28.00 -3.72 10.68
C VAL A 166 27.39 -4.14 9.34
N GLU A 167 26.28 -3.52 8.96
CA GLU A 167 25.65 -3.70 7.65
C GLU A 167 26.07 -2.57 6.68
N PRO A 168 26.01 -2.80 5.34
CA PRO A 168 26.26 -1.75 4.34
C PRO A 168 25.25 -0.59 4.44
N GLY A 169 25.57 0.55 3.81
CA GLY A 169 24.72 1.75 3.78
C GLY A 169 25.17 2.88 4.71
N GLY A 170 25.61 2.53 5.93
CA GLY A 170 26.13 3.50 6.91
C GLY A 170 25.20 3.74 8.11
N PRO A 171 25.48 4.73 8.97
CA PRO A 171 24.69 4.97 10.16
C PRO A 171 23.29 5.49 9.77
N GLY A 172 22.24 4.96 10.41
CA GLY A 172 20.85 5.23 10.04
C GLY A 172 20.29 4.36 8.91
N PHE A 173 21.14 3.61 8.20
CA PHE A 173 20.77 2.81 7.03
C PHE A 173 21.23 1.35 7.13
N VAL A 174 20.54 0.50 6.39
CA VAL A 174 20.97 -0.83 5.96
C VAL A 174 20.70 -0.92 4.46
N ILE A 175 21.71 -1.27 3.68
CA ILE A 175 21.60 -1.56 2.25
C ILE A 175 21.97 -3.03 2.03
N ARG A 176 21.21 -3.76 1.22
CA ARG A 176 21.53 -5.13 0.82
C ARG A 176 21.51 -5.28 -0.69
N ASN A 177 22.68 -5.68 -1.19
CA ASN A 177 22.90 -6.25 -2.50
C ASN A 177 23.29 -7.72 -2.28
N ASN A 178 22.39 -8.63 -2.64
CA ASN A 178 22.53 -10.07 -2.54
C ASN A 178 22.84 -10.71 -3.91
N SER A 179 23.30 -9.89 -4.86
CA SER A 179 23.49 -10.13 -6.29
C SER A 179 22.20 -10.24 -7.10
N GLY A 180 22.08 -9.39 -8.12
CA GLY A 180 20.83 -9.18 -8.82
C GLY A 180 20.03 -8.04 -8.21
N GLY A 181 18.71 -8.03 -8.42
CA GLY A 181 17.82 -7.01 -7.88
C GLY A 181 17.26 -7.45 -6.53
N ASP A 182 17.34 -6.56 -5.54
CA ASP A 182 16.86 -6.77 -4.19
C ASP A 182 15.90 -5.65 -3.80
N GLY A 183 14.84 -5.98 -3.06
CA GLY A 183 13.90 -4.96 -2.60
C GLY A 183 13.01 -5.43 -1.48
N ALA A 184 12.74 -4.53 -0.53
CA ALA A 184 11.72 -4.75 0.50
C ALA A 184 10.37 -4.20 0.04
N THR A 185 9.31 -4.93 0.36
CA THR A 185 7.93 -4.63 -0.05
C THR A 185 7.06 -4.23 1.14
N ASP A 186 7.29 -4.86 2.31
CA ASP A 186 6.52 -4.65 3.53
C ASP A 186 7.39 -4.85 4.77
N ILE A 187 6.97 -4.30 5.91
CA ILE A 187 7.71 -4.26 7.18
C ILE A 187 6.81 -4.52 8.39
N VAL A 188 7.20 -5.47 9.24
CA VAL A 188 6.55 -5.70 10.55
C VAL A 188 7.54 -5.72 11.70
N LEU A 189 7.07 -5.25 12.85
CA LEU A 189 7.83 -5.22 14.10
C LEU A 189 7.42 -6.39 15.00
N GLY A 190 8.35 -7.30 15.26
CA GLY A 190 8.18 -8.44 16.14
C GLY A 190 8.42 -8.12 17.62
N SER A 191 8.31 -9.15 18.45
CA SER A 191 8.60 -9.04 19.89
C SER A 191 10.05 -8.61 20.14
N GLY A 192 10.26 -7.66 21.05
CA GLY A 192 11.60 -7.18 21.40
C GLY A 192 12.21 -6.22 20.37
N GLY A 193 11.42 -5.66 19.45
CA GLY A 193 11.89 -4.66 18.49
C GLY A 193 12.61 -5.24 17.27
N ILE A 194 12.56 -6.57 17.07
CA ILE A 194 13.06 -7.21 15.86
C ILE A 194 12.22 -6.73 14.66
N ILE A 195 12.90 -6.33 13.59
CA ILE A 195 12.34 -5.82 12.34
C ILE A 195 12.37 -6.96 11.33
N TYR A 196 11.23 -7.27 10.74
CA TYR A 196 11.13 -8.24 9.64
C TYR A 196 10.65 -7.55 8.38
N LEU A 197 11.28 -7.90 7.26
CA LEU A 197 10.96 -7.39 5.93
C LEU A 197 10.59 -8.57 5.03
N SER A 198 9.55 -8.43 4.21
CA SER A 198 9.37 -9.28 3.02
C SER A 198 9.85 -8.56 1.77
N GLY A 199 10.07 -9.33 0.70
CA GLY A 199 10.31 -8.80 -0.63
C GLY A 199 10.91 -9.84 -1.56
N TYR A 200 11.94 -9.44 -2.30
CA TYR A 200 12.57 -10.25 -3.33
C TYR A 200 14.09 -10.09 -3.37
N THR A 201 14.77 -11.10 -3.90
CA THR A 201 16.22 -11.12 -4.17
C THR A 201 16.50 -11.90 -5.46
N GLY A 202 17.63 -11.65 -6.14
CA GLY A 202 18.16 -12.57 -7.16
C GLY A 202 18.42 -12.01 -8.56
N SER A 203 19.14 -12.80 -9.37
CA SER A 203 19.60 -12.44 -10.71
C SER A 203 19.18 -13.46 -11.78
N GLY A 204 18.09 -13.18 -12.51
CA GLY A 204 17.56 -14.06 -13.56
C GLY A 204 16.28 -14.81 -13.19
N GLY A 205 15.89 -14.69 -11.92
CA GLY A 205 14.59 -14.91 -11.32
C GLY A 205 14.50 -13.96 -10.11
N MET A 206 13.30 -13.65 -9.64
CA MET A 206 13.13 -13.00 -8.34
C MET A 206 12.65 -14.09 -7.38
N ASP A 207 13.39 -14.33 -6.31
CA ASP A 207 13.08 -15.31 -5.28
C ASP A 207 12.54 -14.59 -4.05
N LEU A 208 11.63 -15.22 -3.30
CA LEU A 208 11.04 -14.60 -2.11
C LEU A 208 12.15 -14.42 -1.06
N ALA A 209 12.32 -13.21 -0.58
CA ALA A 209 13.22 -12.89 0.53
C ALA A 209 12.43 -12.47 1.77
N VAL A 210 12.86 -12.96 2.93
CA VAL A 210 12.45 -12.45 4.25
C VAL A 210 13.71 -12.16 5.06
N TRP A 211 13.93 -10.91 5.42
CA TRP A 211 15.09 -10.48 6.22
C TRP A 211 14.67 -10.22 7.67
N ALA A 212 15.57 -10.54 8.61
CA ALA A 212 15.43 -10.22 10.03
C ALA A 212 16.57 -9.31 10.52
N TYR A 213 16.21 -8.19 11.15
CA TYR A 213 17.13 -7.25 11.76
C TYR A 213 16.77 -7.00 13.22
N GLN A 214 17.77 -6.90 14.08
CA GLN A 214 17.62 -6.46 15.45
C GLN A 214 17.19 -4.99 15.51
N GLU A 215 16.65 -4.56 16.65
CA GLU A 215 16.20 -3.18 16.87
C GLU A 215 17.28 -2.13 16.52
N ASN A 216 18.56 -2.44 16.69
CA ASN A 216 19.68 -1.54 16.37
C ASN A 216 20.11 -1.55 14.88
N GLY A 217 19.39 -2.24 13.99
CA GLY A 217 19.72 -2.36 12.56
C GLY A 217 20.84 -3.35 12.24
N THR A 218 21.44 -4.02 13.22
CA THR A 218 22.31 -5.18 12.96
C THR A 218 21.45 -6.40 12.64
N ARG A 219 21.95 -7.30 11.78
CA ARG A 219 21.14 -8.45 11.33
C ARG A 219 20.91 -9.49 12.42
N ASP A 220 19.70 -10.04 12.48
CA ASP A 220 19.37 -11.12 13.43
C ASP A 220 19.79 -12.50 12.90
N VAL A 221 21.07 -12.82 13.02
CA VAL A 221 21.64 -14.12 12.61
C VAL A 221 21.15 -15.32 13.45
N ALA A 222 20.38 -15.09 14.52
CA ALA A 222 19.72 -16.19 15.24
C ALA A 222 18.46 -16.69 14.49
N TRP A 223 17.91 -15.85 13.62
CA TRP A 223 16.79 -16.17 12.73
C TRP A 223 17.34 -16.62 11.36
N ASP A 224 16.88 -17.77 10.87
CA ASP A 224 17.38 -18.50 9.68
C ASP A 224 18.91 -18.63 9.51
N THR A 225 19.66 -18.68 10.61
CA THR A 225 21.13 -18.86 10.67
C THR A 225 22.01 -17.73 10.11
N ASP A 226 21.50 -16.90 9.20
CA ASP A 226 22.20 -15.74 8.65
C ASP A 226 21.33 -14.46 8.59
N GLY A 227 20.11 -14.51 9.12
CA GLY A 227 19.14 -13.41 9.12
C GLY A 227 18.39 -13.20 7.81
N LEU A 228 18.40 -14.16 6.88
CA LEU A 228 17.71 -14.09 5.59
C LEU A 228 17.19 -15.47 5.14
N ALA A 229 15.87 -15.62 5.09
CA ALA A 229 15.24 -16.75 4.43
C ALA A 229 15.00 -16.41 2.94
N VAL A 230 15.54 -17.22 2.04
CA VAL A 230 15.26 -17.16 0.59
C VAL A 230 14.46 -18.40 0.18
N VAL A 231 13.38 -18.19 -0.57
CA VAL A 231 12.52 -19.26 -1.09
C VAL A 231 12.38 -19.15 -2.60
N ASP A 232 13.11 -20.02 -3.29
CA ASP A 232 12.84 -20.44 -4.67
C ASP A 232 11.95 -21.69 -4.61
N ALA A 233 10.65 -21.51 -4.85
CA ALA A 233 9.65 -22.58 -4.85
C ALA A 233 9.32 -23.07 -6.28
N SER A 234 9.54 -22.25 -7.30
CA SER A 234 9.11 -22.52 -8.68
C SER A 234 10.24 -22.66 -9.71
N GLY A 235 11.44 -22.16 -9.41
CA GLY A 235 12.57 -22.01 -10.33
C GLY A 235 12.49 -20.78 -11.24
N PHE A 236 11.61 -19.79 -10.95
CA PHE A 236 11.35 -18.65 -11.83
C PHE A 236 11.07 -17.31 -11.11
N LEU A 237 9.94 -17.24 -10.39
CA LEU A 237 9.42 -16.04 -9.77
C LEU A 237 8.65 -16.44 -8.53
N ASP A 238 9.16 -16.02 -7.38
CA ASP A 238 8.54 -16.04 -6.08
C ASP A 238 8.77 -14.65 -5.47
N TYR A 239 7.72 -13.92 -5.13
CA TYR A 239 7.81 -12.51 -4.73
C TYR A 239 6.88 -12.26 -3.55
N GLY A 240 7.42 -11.84 -2.41
CA GLY A 240 6.63 -11.47 -1.24
C GLY A 240 6.12 -10.05 -1.35
N SER A 241 4.81 -9.83 -1.36
CA SER A 241 4.19 -8.50 -1.43
C SER A 241 3.94 -7.89 -0.06
N SER A 242 3.54 -8.71 0.91
CA SER A 242 3.18 -8.25 2.26
C SER A 242 3.40 -9.32 3.32
N ILE A 243 3.63 -8.89 4.56
CA ILE A 243 4.07 -9.73 5.70
C ILE A 243 3.24 -9.45 6.95
N ALA A 244 2.87 -10.51 7.68
CA ALA A 244 2.13 -10.42 8.93
C ALA A 244 2.54 -11.52 9.92
N PHE A 245 2.28 -11.31 11.21
CA PHE A 245 2.42 -12.37 12.23
C PHE A 245 1.11 -13.10 12.47
N ASP A 246 1.17 -14.43 12.54
CA ASP A 246 0.10 -15.21 13.14
C ASP A 246 0.09 -15.11 14.68
N LYS A 247 -1.00 -15.57 15.29
CA LYS A 247 -1.18 -15.55 16.76
C LYS A 247 -0.14 -16.34 17.56
N SER A 248 0.66 -17.17 16.91
CA SER A 248 1.74 -17.96 17.52
C SER A 248 3.12 -17.29 17.35
N GLY A 249 3.19 -16.11 16.71
CA GLY A 249 4.43 -15.44 16.37
C GLY A 249 5.16 -16.07 15.16
N ARG A 250 4.46 -16.89 14.36
CA ARG A 250 4.96 -17.33 13.05
C ARG A 250 4.77 -16.21 12.03
N ILE A 251 5.65 -16.16 11.04
CA ILE A 251 5.59 -15.16 9.97
C ILE A 251 4.75 -15.74 8.83
N VAL A 252 3.84 -14.95 8.29
CA VAL A 252 3.04 -15.26 7.09
C VAL A 252 3.36 -14.19 6.05
N VAL A 253 3.76 -14.62 4.86
CA VAL A 253 3.98 -13.73 3.70
C VAL A 253 2.97 -14.11 2.62
N ALA A 254 2.33 -13.11 2.01
CA ALA A 254 1.54 -13.30 0.79
C ALA A 254 2.20 -12.59 -0.39
N GLY A 255 2.01 -13.13 -1.58
CA GLY A 255 2.52 -12.57 -2.82
C GLY A 255 2.26 -13.47 -4.01
N ILE A 256 3.20 -13.55 -4.94
CA ILE A 256 3.04 -14.30 -6.19
C ILE A 256 4.12 -15.35 -6.37
N THR A 257 3.72 -16.48 -6.94
CA THR A 257 4.60 -17.51 -7.48
C THR A 257 4.27 -17.73 -8.96
N ALA A 258 5.20 -18.21 -9.80
CA ALA A 258 4.91 -18.56 -11.19
C ALA A 258 5.49 -19.93 -11.54
N SER A 259 4.63 -20.94 -11.78
CA SER A 259 5.08 -22.30 -12.07
C SER A 259 5.29 -22.54 -13.58
N GLY A 260 6.52 -22.35 -14.07
CA GLY A 260 6.96 -22.85 -15.37
C GLY A 260 7.36 -21.80 -16.41
N ALA A 261 8.11 -22.23 -17.42
CA ALA A 261 8.75 -21.36 -18.42
C ALA A 261 7.80 -20.69 -19.44
N ALA A 262 6.49 -20.89 -19.32
CA ALA A 262 5.49 -20.14 -20.07
C ALA A 262 5.19 -18.84 -19.29
N ALA A 263 6.01 -17.81 -19.50
CA ALA A 263 5.86 -16.51 -18.86
C ALA A 263 4.45 -15.95 -19.10
N GLY A 264 3.59 -15.99 -18.07
CA GLY A 264 2.19 -15.56 -18.17
C GLY A 264 1.23 -16.13 -17.12
N THR A 265 1.56 -17.21 -16.41
CA THR A 265 0.75 -17.69 -15.28
C THR A 265 1.40 -17.34 -13.95
N ARG A 266 0.77 -16.41 -13.22
CA ARG A 266 1.12 -16.06 -11.83
C ARG A 266 -0.01 -16.56 -10.94
N ASP A 267 0.36 -17.26 -9.90
CA ASP A 267 -0.56 -17.77 -8.88
C ASP A 267 -0.31 -17.01 -7.58
N ILE A 268 -1.36 -16.84 -6.77
CA ILE A 268 -1.18 -16.29 -5.42
C ILE A 268 -0.48 -17.34 -4.56
N ALA A 269 0.60 -16.92 -3.90
CA ALA A 269 1.33 -17.73 -2.93
C ALA A 269 1.17 -17.14 -1.53
N ILE A 270 1.02 -18.04 -0.56
CA ILE A 270 1.06 -17.73 0.87
C ILE A 270 2.08 -18.67 1.50
N TRP A 271 3.16 -18.10 2.02
CA TRP A 271 4.19 -18.83 2.76
C TRP A 271 4.00 -18.62 4.26
N ARG A 272 4.28 -19.65 5.06
CA ARG A 272 4.37 -19.52 6.52
C ARG A 272 5.74 -20.01 6.98
N PHE A 273 6.43 -19.18 7.76
CA PHE A 273 7.71 -19.48 8.36
C PHE A 273 7.55 -19.64 9.88
N LEU A 274 8.30 -20.57 10.47
CA LEU A 274 8.41 -20.67 11.92
C LEU A 274 9.07 -19.41 12.49
N SER A 275 8.91 -19.16 13.79
CA SER A 275 9.60 -18.07 14.49
C SER A 275 11.14 -18.19 14.49
N THR A 276 11.67 -19.32 14.01
CA THR A 276 13.10 -19.59 13.80
C THR A 276 13.60 -19.27 12.38
N GLY A 277 12.71 -18.90 11.44
CA GLY A 277 13.05 -18.51 10.08
C GLY A 277 12.85 -19.58 9.00
N SER A 278 12.97 -20.86 9.35
CA SER A 278 12.65 -21.97 8.44
C SER A 278 11.15 -22.03 8.10
N LEU A 279 10.80 -22.35 6.85
CA LEU A 279 9.42 -22.65 6.41
C LEU A 279 8.71 -23.65 7.35
N ASP A 280 7.42 -23.42 7.62
CA ASP A 280 6.60 -24.25 8.51
C ASP A 280 6.05 -25.48 7.77
N PRO A 281 6.58 -26.70 8.01
CA PRO A 281 6.16 -27.89 7.28
C PRO A 281 4.71 -28.31 7.56
N ALA A 282 4.05 -27.75 8.58
CA ALA A 282 2.63 -27.98 8.87
C ALA A 282 1.70 -27.07 8.05
N PHE A 283 2.21 -26.05 7.35
CA PHE A 283 1.41 -25.17 6.50
C PHE A 283 1.39 -25.65 5.05
N GLY A 284 0.19 -25.96 4.54
CA GLY A 284 -0.02 -26.33 3.13
C GLY A 284 0.87 -27.49 2.69
N THR A 285 1.67 -27.27 1.66
CA THR A 285 2.72 -28.18 1.20
C THR A 285 4.08 -27.59 1.53
N GLY A 286 4.71 -28.05 2.62
CA GLY A 286 6.08 -27.68 2.97
C GLY A 286 6.31 -26.21 3.35
N GLY A 287 5.27 -25.52 3.84
CA GLY A 287 5.33 -24.09 4.15
C GLY A 287 4.63 -23.19 3.12
N LEU A 288 4.22 -23.72 1.97
CA LEU A 288 3.56 -22.99 0.89
C LEU A 288 2.10 -23.42 0.69
N VAL A 289 1.25 -22.45 0.43
CA VAL A 289 -0.10 -22.59 -0.12
C VAL A 289 -0.16 -21.79 -1.42
N THR A 290 -0.58 -22.41 -2.51
CA THR A 290 -0.91 -21.70 -3.75
C THR A 290 -2.42 -21.61 -3.95
N ILE A 291 -2.84 -20.55 -4.63
CA ILE A 291 -4.21 -20.31 -5.07
C ILE A 291 -4.14 -20.03 -6.56
N VAL A 292 -4.81 -20.89 -7.31
CA VAL A 292 -4.83 -20.94 -8.77
C VAL A 292 -6.29 -20.86 -9.18
N ASP A 293 -6.70 -19.90 -10.02
CA ASP A 293 -8.03 -19.95 -10.62
C ASP A 293 -8.15 -21.10 -11.64
N PRO A 294 -8.97 -22.15 -11.38
CA PRO A 294 -9.19 -23.22 -12.37
C PRO A 294 -9.98 -22.75 -13.61
N ALA A 295 -10.55 -21.54 -13.62
CA ALA A 295 -11.30 -20.99 -14.76
C ALA A 295 -10.46 -20.14 -15.73
N GLY A 296 -9.42 -19.45 -15.26
CA GLY A 296 -8.59 -18.50 -16.04
C GLY A 296 -7.77 -19.13 -17.17
N GLY A 297 -7.45 -20.43 -17.08
CA GLY A 297 -6.66 -21.14 -18.09
C GLY A 297 -5.20 -20.66 -18.15
N ALA A 298 -4.54 -20.84 -19.30
CA ALA A 298 -3.09 -20.59 -19.45
C ALA A 298 -2.68 -19.10 -19.52
N ALA A 299 -3.54 -18.19 -19.08
CA ALA A 299 -3.32 -16.75 -19.02
C ALA A 299 -3.92 -16.12 -17.74
N ALA A 300 -4.11 -16.93 -16.69
CA ALA A 300 -4.50 -16.44 -15.38
C ALA A 300 -3.31 -15.71 -14.72
N GLU A 301 -3.47 -14.41 -14.46
CA GLU A 301 -2.64 -13.70 -13.50
C GLU A 301 -3.46 -13.48 -12.22
N ASP A 302 -3.15 -14.26 -11.19
CA ASP A 302 -3.59 -14.05 -9.82
C ASP A 302 -2.45 -13.35 -9.05
N ARG A 303 -2.77 -12.24 -8.37
CA ARG A 303 -1.82 -11.42 -7.62
C ARG A 303 -2.31 -11.19 -6.21
N ALA A 304 -1.41 -11.28 -5.22
CA ALA A 304 -1.66 -10.85 -3.85
C ALA A 304 -0.82 -9.60 -3.57
N TRP A 305 -1.45 -8.59 -2.95
CA TRP A 305 -0.81 -7.32 -2.61
C TRP A 305 -0.67 -7.13 -1.10
N GLY A 306 -1.67 -7.51 -0.31
CA GLY A 306 -1.66 -7.35 1.15
C GLY A 306 -2.09 -8.61 1.90
N VAL A 307 -1.52 -8.83 3.10
CA VAL A 307 -1.96 -9.87 4.05
C VAL A 307 -2.26 -9.30 5.43
N ALA A 308 -3.32 -9.79 6.06
CA ALA A 308 -3.65 -9.50 7.45
C ALA A 308 -4.09 -10.77 8.19
N ILE A 309 -3.86 -10.81 9.51
CA ILE A 309 -4.35 -11.89 10.38
C ILE A 309 -5.41 -11.33 11.33
N ASP A 310 -6.58 -11.95 11.40
CA ASP A 310 -7.67 -11.49 12.28
C ASP A 310 -7.63 -12.07 13.72
N GLY A 311 -8.50 -11.57 14.59
CA GLY A 311 -8.67 -12.05 15.96
C GLY A 311 -9.33 -13.43 16.09
N LYS A 312 -9.76 -14.07 14.98
CA LYS A 312 -10.01 -15.53 14.91
C LYS A 312 -8.74 -16.30 14.54
N GLY A 313 -7.78 -15.65 13.91
CA GLY A 313 -6.49 -16.17 13.48
C GLY A 313 -6.46 -16.50 11.98
N ARG A 314 -7.49 -16.15 11.20
CA ARG A 314 -7.55 -16.43 9.76
C ARG A 314 -6.52 -15.59 9.02
N VAL A 315 -5.90 -16.17 7.99
CA VAL A 315 -5.10 -15.44 7.01
C VAL A 315 -6.06 -14.80 6.00
N LEU A 316 -6.01 -13.48 5.91
CA LEU A 316 -6.76 -12.69 4.95
C LEU A 316 -5.78 -12.17 3.90
N VAL A 317 -6.05 -12.40 2.61
CA VAL A 317 -5.21 -11.90 1.51
C VAL A 317 -6.06 -11.08 0.57
N THR A 318 -5.59 -9.88 0.23
CA THR A 318 -6.18 -9.03 -0.83
C THR A 318 -5.33 -9.06 -2.09
N GLY A 319 -5.96 -8.90 -3.25
CA GLY A 319 -5.29 -8.67 -4.51
C GLY A 319 -6.24 -8.74 -5.70
N SER A 320 -5.71 -9.11 -6.87
CA SER A 320 -6.42 -9.19 -8.15
C SER A 320 -6.34 -10.58 -8.78
N SER A 321 -7.32 -10.92 -9.61
CA SER A 321 -7.41 -12.21 -10.33
C SER A 321 -8.01 -11.99 -11.71
N TYR A 322 -7.27 -12.38 -12.76
CA TYR A 322 -7.65 -12.17 -14.17
C TYR A 322 -8.65 -13.22 -14.66
N LEU A 323 -9.92 -12.83 -14.84
CA LEU A 323 -10.96 -13.75 -15.31
C LEU A 323 -11.09 -13.81 -16.85
N PRO A 324 -11.54 -14.95 -17.41
CA PRO A 324 -11.85 -15.08 -18.83
C PRO A 324 -12.86 -14.03 -19.30
N GLY A 325 -12.41 -13.12 -20.16
CA GLY A 325 -13.17 -11.95 -20.59
C GLY A 325 -12.45 -10.61 -20.34
N GLY A 326 -11.29 -10.62 -19.68
CA GLY A 326 -10.47 -9.41 -19.47
C GLY A 326 -11.01 -8.51 -18.37
N VAL A 327 -11.43 -9.12 -17.26
CA VAL A 327 -11.99 -8.40 -16.10
C VAL A 327 -11.32 -8.93 -14.84
N ASP A 328 -10.46 -8.12 -14.22
CA ASP A 328 -9.91 -8.43 -12.92
C ASP A 328 -10.96 -8.22 -11.81
N ARG A 329 -10.71 -8.77 -10.62
CA ARG A 329 -11.54 -8.51 -9.42
C ARG A 329 -10.70 -8.43 -8.17
N VAL A 330 -11.10 -7.55 -7.23
CA VAL A 330 -10.72 -7.67 -5.82
C VAL A 330 -11.11 -9.07 -5.36
N MET A 331 -10.09 -9.85 -5.01
CA MET A 331 -10.25 -11.10 -4.30
C MET A 331 -9.82 -10.90 -2.86
N VAL A 332 -10.72 -11.20 -1.90
CA VAL A 332 -10.37 -11.35 -0.50
C VAL A 332 -10.42 -12.84 -0.16
N VAL A 333 -9.26 -13.47 -0.06
CA VAL A 333 -9.16 -14.86 0.38
C VAL A 333 -9.19 -14.89 1.90
N VAL A 334 -10.01 -15.78 2.48
CA VAL A 334 -10.18 -15.91 3.94
C VAL A 334 -9.87 -17.35 4.36
N ARG A 335 -8.59 -17.64 4.62
CA ARG A 335 -8.14 -18.99 5.01
C ARG A 335 -8.13 -19.13 6.53
N HIS A 336 -8.76 -20.18 7.06
CA HIS A 336 -8.60 -20.54 8.48
C HIS A 336 -7.19 -21.11 8.78
N THR A 337 -6.53 -20.65 9.85
CA THR A 337 -5.26 -21.23 10.34
C THR A 337 -5.41 -22.54 11.11
N ASN A 338 -6.61 -23.13 11.11
CA ASN A 338 -6.81 -24.44 11.73
C ASN A 338 -5.92 -25.47 11.05
N GLU A 339 -5.03 -26.06 11.86
CA GLU A 339 -4.14 -27.17 11.50
C GLU A 339 -4.99 -28.41 11.14
N SER A 340 -5.44 -28.53 9.88
CA SER A 340 -6.31 -29.63 9.43
C SER A 340 -5.66 -30.51 8.36
N SER A 341 -4.78 -31.40 8.82
CA SER A 341 -4.72 -32.81 8.41
C SER A 341 -4.80 -33.14 6.90
N GLY A 342 -3.64 -33.24 6.24
CA GLY A 342 -3.45 -34.16 5.11
C GLY A 342 -2.66 -33.60 3.92
N PRO A 343 -1.93 -34.46 3.18
CA PRO A 343 -1.27 -34.06 1.94
C PRO A 343 -2.31 -33.91 0.82
N GLY A 344 -2.83 -32.70 0.61
CA GLY A 344 -3.88 -32.48 -0.39
C GLY A 344 -4.38 -31.05 -0.60
N PHE A 345 -3.89 -30.05 0.13
CA PHE A 345 -4.29 -28.65 -0.08
C PHE A 345 -3.39 -27.97 -1.13
N THR A 346 -3.48 -28.43 -2.39
CA THR A 346 -2.87 -27.77 -3.56
C THR A 346 -3.78 -26.74 -4.24
N GLN A 347 -5.06 -26.65 -3.82
CA GLN A 347 -5.97 -25.58 -4.20
C GLN A 347 -6.85 -25.20 -3.00
N VAL A 348 -7.07 -23.90 -2.80
CA VAL A 348 -8.05 -23.40 -1.82
C VAL A 348 -9.46 -23.61 -2.37
N PRO A 349 -10.39 -24.23 -1.61
CA PRO A 349 -11.78 -24.35 -2.06
C PRO A 349 -12.41 -22.98 -2.29
N LEU A 350 -13.11 -22.78 -3.41
CA LEU A 350 -13.78 -21.51 -3.74
C LEU A 350 -14.77 -21.00 -2.65
N THR A 351 -15.17 -21.86 -1.71
CA THR A 351 -15.97 -21.50 -0.54
C THR A 351 -15.23 -20.71 0.54
N GLU A 352 -13.89 -20.63 0.48
CA GLU A 352 -13.03 -19.84 1.37
C GLU A 352 -12.60 -18.50 0.72
N ILE A 353 -13.08 -18.22 -0.49
CA ILE A 353 -12.75 -17.01 -1.26
C ILE A 353 -13.96 -16.08 -1.29
N VAL A 354 -13.81 -14.89 -0.71
CA VAL A 354 -14.78 -13.80 -0.83
C VAL A 354 -14.43 -12.99 -2.08
N VAL A 355 -14.98 -13.41 -3.22
CA VAL A 355 -14.98 -12.59 -4.43
C VAL A 355 -16.08 -11.54 -4.27
N LEU A 356 -15.69 -10.27 -4.20
CA LEU A 356 -16.67 -9.18 -4.19
C LEU A 356 -17.42 -9.17 -5.53
N PRO A 357 -18.76 -9.02 -5.54
CA PRO A 357 -19.48 -8.82 -6.79
C PRO A 357 -18.98 -7.52 -7.43
N SER A 358 -18.99 -7.45 -8.77
CA SER A 358 -18.85 -6.15 -9.42
C SER A 358 -19.95 -5.22 -8.90
N LEU A 359 -19.60 -3.96 -8.60
CA LEU A 359 -20.39 -3.06 -7.77
C LEU A 359 -21.61 -2.44 -8.49
N GLY A 360 -22.33 -3.25 -9.26
CA GLY A 360 -23.58 -2.90 -9.95
C GLY A 360 -23.41 -2.04 -11.20
N THR A 361 -22.24 -1.46 -11.46
CA THR A 361 -21.97 -0.60 -12.61
C THR A 361 -21.59 -1.40 -13.85
N THR A 362 -22.57 -1.79 -14.65
CA THR A 362 -22.36 -2.45 -15.94
C THR A 362 -21.45 -1.62 -16.85
N GLY A 363 -20.32 -2.20 -17.27
CA GLY A 363 -19.39 -1.58 -18.22
C GLY A 363 -18.25 -0.77 -17.61
N GLN A 364 -17.98 -0.91 -16.29
CA GLN A 364 -16.77 -0.33 -15.68
C GLN A 364 -15.63 -1.35 -15.53
N PRO A 365 -14.36 -0.90 -15.61
CA PRO A 365 -13.16 -1.75 -15.41
C PRO A 365 -13.04 -2.35 -13.99
N PRO A 366 -11.99 -3.15 -13.71
CA PRO A 366 -11.93 -3.94 -12.48
C PRO A 366 -11.72 -3.10 -11.22
N LEU A 367 -11.84 -3.79 -10.08
CA LEU A 367 -11.30 -3.35 -8.81
C LEU A 367 -9.98 -4.06 -8.55
N GLU A 368 -8.97 -3.36 -8.03
CA GLU A 368 -7.79 -3.98 -7.41
C GLU A 368 -7.72 -3.60 -5.93
N GLY A 369 -7.33 -4.56 -5.07
CA GLY A 369 -7.22 -4.34 -3.62
C GLY A 369 -5.77 -4.42 -3.20
N TRP A 370 -5.14 -3.26 -3.00
CA TRP A 370 -3.71 -3.11 -2.76
C TRP A 370 -3.32 -3.37 -1.30
N SER A 371 -4.14 -2.98 -0.32
CA SER A 371 -3.85 -3.16 1.10
C SER A 371 -5.07 -3.59 1.91
N ILE A 372 -4.83 -4.33 2.99
CA ILE A 372 -5.86 -4.96 3.84
C ILE A 372 -5.51 -4.77 5.32
N ALA A 373 -6.51 -4.42 6.12
CA ALA A 373 -6.38 -4.28 7.57
C ALA A 373 -7.60 -4.88 8.28
N VAL A 374 -7.44 -5.24 9.56
CA VAL A 374 -8.50 -5.73 10.43
C VAL A 374 -8.58 -4.86 11.67
N ASP A 375 -9.78 -4.43 12.04
CA ASP A 375 -9.97 -3.64 13.26
C ASP A 375 -10.34 -4.48 14.49
N GLY A 376 -10.38 -3.83 15.66
CA GLY A 376 -10.76 -4.47 16.93
C GLY A 376 -12.22 -4.95 17.03
N GLN A 377 -13.03 -4.80 15.98
CA GLN A 377 -14.38 -5.37 15.86
C GLN A 377 -14.43 -6.56 14.89
N GLU A 378 -13.27 -7.08 14.46
CA GLU A 378 -13.12 -8.10 13.40
C GLU A 378 -13.62 -7.64 12.03
N ARG A 379 -13.80 -6.33 11.78
CA ARG A 379 -14.16 -5.83 10.45
C ARG A 379 -12.90 -5.79 9.59
N ILE A 380 -13.04 -6.24 8.35
CA ILE A 380 -11.96 -6.30 7.37
C ILE A 380 -12.11 -5.06 6.48
N VAL A 381 -11.06 -4.27 6.35
CA VAL A 381 -11.00 -3.11 5.45
C VAL A 381 -10.01 -3.42 4.34
N VAL A 382 -10.40 -3.18 3.10
CA VAL A 382 -9.52 -3.28 1.92
C VAL A 382 -9.51 -1.93 1.23
N ALA A 383 -8.32 -1.40 0.97
CA ALA A 383 -8.12 -0.21 0.15
C ALA A 383 -7.51 -0.58 -1.20
N GLY A 384 -7.85 0.19 -2.23
CA GLY A 384 -7.30 0.01 -3.54
C GLY A 384 -7.92 0.95 -4.56
N GLU A 385 -8.28 0.42 -5.73
CA GLU A 385 -8.80 1.22 -6.82
C GLU A 385 -10.05 0.62 -7.48
N ALA A 386 -10.84 1.49 -8.10
CA ALA A 386 -11.92 1.16 -9.00
C ALA A 386 -11.71 1.85 -10.34
N GLY A 387 -11.72 1.10 -11.44
CA GLY A 387 -11.74 1.71 -12.75
C GLY A 387 -13.08 2.40 -13.04
N SER A 388 -13.03 3.57 -13.69
CA SER A 388 -14.19 4.27 -14.23
C SER A 388 -13.98 4.66 -15.70
N MET A 389 -15.07 4.94 -16.43
CA MET A 389 -15.06 5.37 -17.84
C MET A 389 -14.40 6.75 -18.07
N GLY A 390 -13.86 7.39 -17.02
CA GLY A 390 -13.08 8.63 -17.09
C GLY A 390 -11.74 8.59 -16.34
N GLY A 391 -11.33 7.44 -15.78
CA GLY A 391 -10.11 7.34 -14.97
C GLY A 391 -10.19 6.32 -13.84
N THR A 392 -9.08 6.10 -13.14
CA THR A 392 -9.04 5.28 -11.92
C THR A 392 -9.48 6.12 -10.71
N GLN A 393 -10.21 5.51 -9.76
CA GLN A 393 -10.71 6.15 -8.55
C GLN A 393 -10.31 5.35 -7.30
N LEU A 394 -10.03 6.03 -6.18
CA LEU A 394 -9.82 5.36 -4.89
C LEU A 394 -11.08 4.55 -4.53
N ALA A 395 -10.89 3.30 -4.14
CA ALA A 395 -11.95 2.47 -3.58
C ALA A 395 -11.54 1.93 -2.20
N VAL A 396 -12.49 1.90 -1.26
CA VAL A 396 -12.32 1.26 0.04
C VAL A 396 -13.55 0.42 0.36
N VAL A 397 -13.35 -0.85 0.67
CA VAL A 397 -14.41 -1.80 1.04
C VAL A 397 -14.28 -2.13 2.51
N ARG A 398 -15.40 -2.17 3.24
CA ARG A 398 -15.46 -2.70 4.61
C ARG A 398 -16.38 -3.91 4.66
N LEU A 399 -15.86 -5.01 5.18
CA LEU A 399 -16.56 -6.27 5.40
C LEU A 399 -16.69 -6.53 6.90
N ASN A 400 -17.75 -7.23 7.28
CA ASN A 400 -17.88 -7.84 8.60
C ASN A 400 -16.89 -9.00 8.76
N GLY A 401 -16.65 -9.43 9.99
CA GLY A 401 -15.78 -10.56 10.30
C GLY A 401 -16.25 -11.94 9.80
N ASP A 402 -17.33 -12.02 9.03
CA ASP A 402 -17.75 -13.22 8.27
C ASP A 402 -17.52 -13.09 6.75
N GLY A 403 -17.02 -11.94 6.26
CA GLY A 403 -16.79 -11.65 4.85
C GLY A 403 -17.97 -10.98 4.14
N THR A 404 -19.11 -10.76 4.80
CA THR A 404 -20.23 -10.00 4.22
C THR A 404 -19.95 -8.49 4.21
N LEU A 405 -20.50 -7.74 3.25
CA LEU A 405 -20.38 -6.27 3.21
C LEU A 405 -20.94 -5.63 4.50
N ASP A 406 -20.17 -4.71 5.11
CA ASP A 406 -20.66 -3.90 6.23
C ASP A 406 -21.56 -2.78 5.71
N GLY A 407 -22.86 -3.04 5.62
CA GLY A 407 -23.86 -2.06 5.19
C GLY A 407 -23.94 -0.79 6.04
N SER A 408 -23.25 -0.69 7.19
CA SER A 408 -23.11 0.57 7.95
C SER A 408 -22.02 1.48 7.40
N PHE A 409 -21.08 0.97 6.61
CA PHE A 409 -20.00 1.75 5.98
C PHE A 409 -20.48 2.37 4.67
N ALA A 410 -20.27 3.68 4.50
CA ALA A 410 -20.49 4.41 3.24
C ALA A 410 -21.85 4.14 2.54
N GLY A 411 -22.88 3.74 3.29
CA GLY A 411 -24.21 3.42 2.76
C GLY A 411 -24.35 2.08 2.03
N GLY A 412 -23.33 1.20 2.06
CA GLY A 412 -23.38 -0.09 1.35
C GLY A 412 -22.19 -1.03 1.48
N GLY A 413 -21.24 -0.77 2.39
CA GLY A 413 -20.00 -1.53 2.53
C GLY A 413 -18.86 -1.06 1.63
N VAL A 414 -19.08 -0.06 0.78
CA VAL A 414 -18.06 0.45 -0.16
C VAL A 414 -18.09 1.96 -0.25
N PHE A 415 -16.90 2.56 -0.13
CA PHE A 415 -16.60 3.93 -0.49
C PHE A 415 -15.86 3.94 -1.85
N VAL A 416 -16.24 4.86 -2.74
CA VAL A 416 -15.49 5.19 -3.96
C VAL A 416 -15.36 6.70 -4.03
N ASP A 417 -14.14 7.19 -4.22
CA ASP A 417 -13.93 8.62 -4.41
C ASP A 417 -14.41 9.05 -5.79
N SER A 418 -15.40 9.95 -5.82
CA SER A 418 -16.06 10.41 -7.04
C SER A 418 -16.00 11.94 -7.17
N ARG A 419 -15.10 12.59 -6.42
CA ARG A 419 -14.95 14.06 -6.41
C ARG A 419 -14.46 14.64 -7.74
N GLY A 420 -13.85 13.82 -8.60
CA GLY A 420 -13.49 14.22 -9.97
C GLY A 420 -12.32 15.19 -10.04
N LEU A 421 -11.38 15.06 -9.09
CA LEU A 421 -10.16 15.87 -9.00
C LEU A 421 -9.18 15.56 -10.15
N GLY A 422 -9.29 14.37 -10.74
CA GLY A 422 -8.77 14.06 -12.06
C GLY A 422 -9.12 12.64 -12.51
N SER A 423 -8.21 12.01 -13.26
CA SER A 423 -8.43 10.69 -13.89
C SER A 423 -7.63 9.53 -13.28
N GLY A 424 -7.07 9.70 -12.08
CA GLY A 424 -6.23 8.68 -11.45
C GLY A 424 -6.02 8.92 -9.97
N ASP A 425 -6.98 8.47 -9.14
CA ASP A 425 -6.82 8.36 -7.70
C ASP A 425 -6.66 6.87 -7.33
N ARG A 426 -5.65 6.51 -6.51
CA ARG A 426 -5.47 5.14 -6.00
C ARG A 426 -5.11 5.16 -4.52
N GLY A 427 -5.54 4.14 -3.77
CA GLY A 427 -5.09 3.90 -2.40
C GLY A 427 -4.14 2.71 -2.31
N PHE A 428 -2.86 2.95 -2.03
CA PHE A 428 -1.86 1.87 -1.92
C PHE A 428 -1.68 1.40 -0.47
N GLY A 429 -1.58 2.33 0.49
CA GLY A 429 -1.39 2.02 1.90
C GLY A 429 -2.66 2.23 2.71
N LEU A 430 -2.96 1.32 3.64
CA LEU A 430 -4.11 1.40 4.54
C LEU A 430 -3.71 1.20 6.01
N ALA A 431 -4.19 2.09 6.87
CA ALA A 431 -4.20 1.93 8.32
C ALA A 431 -5.62 2.20 8.86
N ILE A 432 -5.86 1.86 10.14
CA ILE A 432 -7.14 2.12 10.81
C ILE A 432 -6.85 2.96 12.06
N ASP A 433 -7.52 4.12 12.18
CA ASP A 433 -7.30 5.03 13.31
C ASP A 433 -7.93 4.52 14.62
N GLY A 434 -7.63 5.20 15.74
CA GLY A 434 -8.17 4.85 17.06
C GLY A 434 -9.70 4.95 17.21
N ASN A 435 -10.42 5.46 16.20
CA ASN A 435 -11.88 5.48 16.14
C ASN A 435 -12.46 4.37 15.22
N GLY A 436 -11.61 3.55 14.61
CA GLY A 436 -12.02 2.51 13.66
C GLY A 436 -12.27 3.03 12.24
N ARG A 437 -11.71 4.19 11.88
CA ARG A 437 -11.83 4.80 10.54
C ARG A 437 -10.65 4.41 9.65
N PRO A 438 -10.88 4.02 8.38
CA PRO A 438 -9.82 3.85 7.40
C PRO A 438 -9.06 5.17 7.18
N VAL A 439 -7.73 5.08 7.23
CA VAL A 439 -6.79 6.10 6.77
C VAL A 439 -6.01 5.50 5.62
N VAL A 440 -6.11 6.10 4.44
CA VAL A 440 -5.49 5.60 3.20
C VAL A 440 -4.54 6.63 2.65
N VAL A 441 -3.40 6.16 2.11
CA VAL A 441 -2.44 6.97 1.35
C VAL A 441 -2.26 6.41 -0.05
N GLY A 442 -1.87 7.25 -0.99
CA GLY A 442 -1.72 6.87 -2.38
C GLY A 442 -1.29 8.01 -3.29
N GLU A 443 -1.77 7.96 -4.53
CA GLU A 443 -1.63 9.00 -5.55
C GLU A 443 -3.00 9.61 -5.87
N SER A 444 -3.05 10.91 -6.10
CA SER A 444 -4.18 11.62 -6.71
C SER A 444 -3.66 12.42 -7.89
N SER A 445 -4.25 12.25 -9.08
CA SER A 445 -3.80 12.97 -10.27
C SER A 445 -4.63 14.23 -10.48
N ASN A 446 -3.96 15.38 -10.47
CA ASN A 446 -4.53 16.69 -10.84
C ASN A 446 -4.64 16.89 -12.38
N GLY A 447 -4.08 15.97 -13.17
CA GLY A 447 -4.07 15.99 -14.64
C GLY A 447 -2.75 16.44 -15.29
N THR A 448 -1.78 16.93 -14.51
CA THR A 448 -0.38 17.18 -14.93
C THR A 448 0.61 16.25 -14.25
N ASP A 449 0.36 15.91 -12.99
CA ASP A 449 1.25 15.19 -12.08
C ASP A 449 0.47 14.09 -11.30
N LEU A 450 1.17 13.40 -10.40
CA LEU A 450 0.61 12.59 -9.32
C LEU A 450 1.00 13.25 -7.99
N ASP A 451 0.02 13.59 -7.17
CA ASP A 451 0.22 14.23 -5.87
C ASP A 451 -0.04 13.22 -4.74
N LEU A 452 0.56 13.42 -3.57
CA LEU A 452 0.31 12.54 -2.42
C LEU A 452 -1.12 12.74 -1.90
N GLY A 453 -1.97 11.73 -2.12
CA GLY A 453 -3.30 11.70 -1.55
C GLY A 453 -3.33 11.10 -0.14
N LEU A 454 -4.02 11.77 0.78
CA LEU A 454 -4.33 11.27 2.14
C LEU A 454 -5.84 11.34 2.39
N TRP A 455 -6.48 10.18 2.51
CA TRP A 455 -7.92 10.06 2.78
C TRP A 455 -8.18 9.54 4.20
N ARG A 456 -9.13 10.14 4.91
CA ARG A 456 -9.72 9.58 6.13
C ARG A 456 -11.23 9.43 5.96
N ILE A 457 -11.70 8.19 6.02
CA ILE A 457 -13.06 7.77 5.66
C ILE A 457 -13.85 7.45 6.94
N PRO A 458 -15.11 7.89 7.09
CA PRO A 458 -15.86 7.86 8.36
C PRO A 458 -16.38 6.48 8.79
#